data_AF-A0A947JM85-F1
#
_entry.id   AF-A0A947JM85-F1
#
_cell.length_a   1.000
_cell.length_b   1.000
_cell.length_c   1.000
_cell.angle_alpha   90.00
_cell.angle_beta   90.00
_cell.angle_gamma   90.00
#
_symmetry.space_group_name_H-M   'P 1'
#
loop_
_entity.id
_entity.type
_entity.pdbx_description
1 polymer ?
#
loop_
_entity_poly.entity_id
_entity_poly.type
_entity_poly.pdbx_seq_one_letter_code
_entity_poly.pdbx_strand_id
1 'polypeptide(L)'
;MVITIDGPAGAGKSTVAKLVAARLNFLYVDTGAMYRALTLKAMRENADLQDVHELVNLARRTKIILRQASCGIKVFLDGKDVSSEIRDPQLTNNVFKIASIPEIRQIMVDWQREYGYKHDIVIEGRDIGTVVFPRARQKFYLDADIEIRAKRRHKELQEKGVNSNFQAVLNQIQDRDYKDKTRSCGPLKQAQDASYINTSLLDIEGVVSKILGCIPAKQKNNFYIFCRLMLFIFFKTFFFFSVTGKKNVLSDGGCVIASNHSSFLDPVVLTIATDRILNFMAKEDLFTGNRFFNWLIRSLNAFPVKRDRADVGAIRLAVEKLKRGDVLIMFPEGTRSRNGQIKDAQVGIAVVAAKAGVPVIPAFISGTDRALPVKAKIPVPFIPVKVVFGSPLWFKQNERGADARIQHQDFADKIVASIKELSREKKSCK
;
A
#
# COMPACT_ATOMS: atom_id res chain seq x y z
N MET A 1 -5.55 -5.97 4.01
CA MET A 1 -4.39 -5.63 3.15
C MET A 1 -3.31 -6.62 3.47
N VAL A 2 -2.77 -7.25 2.43
CA VAL A 2 -1.76 -8.30 2.58
C VAL A 2 -0.46 -7.79 1.98
N ILE A 3 0.60 -7.80 2.77
CA ILE A 3 1.97 -7.56 2.32
C ILE A 3 2.71 -8.89 2.37
N THR A 4 3.29 -9.32 1.24
CA THR A 4 4.03 -10.58 1.15
C THR A 4 5.54 -10.30 1.13
N ILE A 5 6.30 -11.11 1.88
CA ILE A 5 7.77 -11.05 1.89
C ILE A 5 8.31 -12.47 1.65
N ASP A 6 8.76 -12.71 0.43
CA ASP A 6 9.34 -13.97 -0.02
C ASP A 6 10.86 -13.88 -0.15
N GLY A 7 11.54 -15.02 -0.23
CA GLY A 7 13.00 -15.09 -0.41
C GLY A 7 13.68 -16.26 0.31
N PRO A 8 14.96 -16.53 0.02
CA PRO A 8 15.69 -17.67 0.55
C PRO A 8 15.98 -17.58 2.06
N ALA A 9 16.44 -18.67 2.66
CA ALA A 9 16.80 -18.69 4.08
C ALA A 9 17.97 -17.74 4.36
N GLY A 10 17.94 -17.01 5.48
CA GLY A 10 19.01 -16.07 5.85
C GLY A 10 18.97 -14.70 5.17
N ALA A 11 17.99 -14.43 4.29
CA ALA A 11 17.82 -13.11 3.65
C ALA A 11 17.26 -12.01 4.58
N GLY A 12 17.09 -12.27 5.88
CA GLY A 12 16.60 -11.28 6.86
C GLY A 12 15.07 -11.07 6.90
N LYS A 13 14.30 -11.88 6.16
CA LYS A 13 12.83 -11.77 6.05
C LYS A 13 12.11 -11.65 7.38
N SER A 14 12.35 -12.56 8.33
CA SER A 14 11.59 -12.59 9.59
C SER A 14 11.78 -11.32 10.41
N THR A 15 13.01 -10.79 10.44
CA THR A 15 13.32 -9.56 11.15
C THR A 15 12.68 -8.35 10.47
N VAL A 16 12.82 -8.26 9.15
CA VAL A 16 12.25 -7.18 8.34
C VAL A 16 10.71 -7.19 8.40
N ALA A 17 10.09 -8.36 8.25
CA ALA A 17 8.65 -8.54 8.29
C ALA A 17 8.06 -8.15 9.64
N LYS A 18 8.70 -8.51 10.75
CA LYS A 18 8.30 -8.06 12.10
C LYS A 18 8.33 -6.55 12.24
N LEU A 19 9.40 -5.90 11.78
CA LEU A 19 9.56 -4.45 11.88
C LEU A 19 8.57 -3.71 10.98
N VAL A 20 8.34 -4.19 9.75
CA VAL A 20 7.32 -3.65 8.84
C VAL A 20 5.93 -3.80 9.45
N ALA A 21 5.61 -4.97 10.01
CA ALA A 21 4.34 -5.21 10.68
C ALA A 21 4.13 -4.27 11.87
N ALA A 22 5.15 -4.11 12.73
CA ALA A 22 5.11 -3.21 13.87
C ALA A 22 4.90 -1.74 13.44
N ARG A 23 5.63 -1.26 12.43
CA ARG A 23 5.53 0.12 11.92
C ARG A 23 4.19 0.43 11.27
N LEU A 24 3.52 -0.59 10.72
CA LEU A 24 2.20 -0.44 10.10
C LEU A 24 1.04 -0.80 11.04
N ASN A 25 1.33 -1.29 12.26
CA ASN A 25 0.35 -1.89 13.16
C ASN A 25 -0.44 -3.05 12.50
N PHE A 26 0.27 -3.92 11.78
CA PHE A 26 -0.28 -5.08 11.10
C PHE A 26 0.03 -6.35 11.87
N LEU A 27 -0.79 -7.38 11.65
CA LEU A 27 -0.51 -8.71 12.17
C LEU A 27 0.66 -9.33 11.38
N TYR A 28 1.73 -9.69 12.07
CA TYR A 28 2.81 -10.48 11.49
C TYR A 28 2.35 -11.94 11.33
N VAL A 29 2.75 -12.62 10.26
CA VAL A 29 2.47 -14.04 10.02
C VAL A 29 3.74 -14.74 9.52
N ASP A 30 4.25 -15.69 10.31
CA ASP A 30 5.39 -16.55 9.94
C ASP A 30 4.85 -17.91 9.46
N THR A 31 4.81 -18.11 8.14
CA THR A 31 4.34 -19.38 7.57
C THR A 31 5.27 -20.55 7.92
N GLY A 32 6.58 -20.30 8.04
CA GLY A 32 7.55 -21.31 8.42
C GLY A 32 7.28 -21.84 9.84
N ALA A 33 6.86 -20.98 10.76
CA ALA A 33 6.45 -21.40 12.11
C ALA A 33 5.21 -22.30 12.09
N MET A 34 4.26 -22.06 11.18
CA MET A 34 3.08 -22.92 11.02
C MET A 34 3.47 -24.32 10.54
N TYR A 35 4.32 -24.43 9.50
CA TYR A 35 4.81 -25.74 9.03
C TYR A 35 5.62 -26.46 10.11
N ARG A 36 6.42 -25.73 10.89
CA ARG A 36 7.15 -26.30 12.03
C ARG A 36 6.21 -26.81 13.13
N ALA A 37 5.13 -26.10 13.44
CA ALA A 37 4.13 -26.56 14.41
C ALA A 37 3.42 -27.84 13.95
N LEU A 38 3.07 -27.95 12.66
CA LEU A 38 2.50 -29.19 12.11
C LEU A 38 3.51 -30.35 12.16
N THR A 39 4.79 -30.06 11.86
CA THR A 39 5.87 -31.06 11.97
C THR A 39 6.07 -31.53 13.41
N LEU A 40 6.03 -30.61 14.39
CA LEU A 40 6.09 -30.95 15.81
C LEU A 40 4.98 -31.93 16.17
N LYS A 41 3.75 -31.69 15.69
CA LYS A 41 2.61 -32.55 15.97
C LYS A 41 2.80 -33.95 15.41
N ALA A 42 3.20 -34.06 14.14
CA ALA A 42 3.49 -35.35 13.51
C ALA A 42 4.54 -36.14 14.30
N MET A 43 5.62 -35.48 14.73
CA MET A 43 6.67 -36.12 15.55
C MET A 43 6.17 -36.53 16.94
N ARG A 44 5.34 -35.70 17.59
CA ARG A 44 4.78 -36.02 18.92
C ARG A 44 3.80 -37.19 18.89
N GLU A 45 3.07 -37.35 17.81
CA GLU A 45 2.12 -38.45 17.62
C GLU A 45 2.78 -39.70 17.02
N ASN A 46 4.10 -39.68 16.79
CA ASN A 46 4.86 -40.73 16.12
C ASN A 46 4.27 -41.12 14.75
N ALA A 47 3.67 -40.16 14.04
CA ALA A 47 3.13 -40.38 12.70
C ALA A 47 4.26 -40.71 11.72
N ASP A 48 4.02 -41.61 10.77
CA ASP A 48 4.99 -41.90 9.73
C ASP A 48 5.11 -40.70 8.79
N LEU A 49 6.29 -40.07 8.75
CA LEU A 49 6.55 -38.93 7.87
C LEU A 49 6.55 -39.31 6.37
N GLN A 50 6.43 -40.59 6.04
CA GLN A 50 6.27 -41.10 4.68
C GLN A 50 4.81 -41.43 4.33
N ASP A 51 3.94 -41.62 5.32
CA ASP A 51 2.50 -41.88 5.07
C ASP A 51 1.76 -40.56 4.83
N VAL A 52 1.53 -40.26 3.56
CA VAL A 52 0.80 -39.06 3.13
C VAL A 52 -0.63 -39.02 3.70
N HIS A 53 -1.32 -40.16 3.75
CA HIS A 53 -2.72 -40.21 4.19
C HIS A 53 -2.82 -39.92 5.69
N GLU A 54 -1.93 -40.51 6.49
CA GLU A 54 -1.84 -40.24 7.93
C GLU A 54 -1.57 -38.74 8.19
N LEU A 55 -0.57 -38.16 7.52
CA LEU A 55 -0.19 -36.76 7.72
C LEU A 55 -1.28 -35.78 7.27
N VAL A 56 -2.01 -36.09 6.20
CA VAL A 56 -3.15 -35.27 5.75
C VAL A 56 -4.29 -35.30 6.76
N ASN A 57 -4.61 -36.46 7.32
CA ASN A 57 -5.63 -36.57 8.36
C ASN A 57 -5.21 -35.85 9.64
N LEU A 58 -3.93 -35.95 10.02
CA LEU A 58 -3.35 -35.19 11.12
C LEU A 58 -3.49 -33.67 10.86
N ALA A 59 -3.14 -33.19 9.67
CA ALA A 59 -3.28 -31.78 9.32
C ALA A 59 -4.74 -31.28 9.42
N ARG A 60 -5.72 -32.04 8.93
CA ARG A 60 -7.15 -31.68 8.96
C ARG A 60 -7.70 -31.50 10.37
N ARG A 61 -7.24 -32.30 11.33
CA ARG A 61 -7.68 -32.24 12.75
C ARG A 61 -6.83 -31.30 13.62
N THR A 62 -5.89 -30.58 13.03
CA THR A 62 -4.95 -29.71 13.75
C THR A 62 -5.42 -28.27 13.73
N LYS A 63 -5.26 -27.58 14.86
CA LYS A 63 -5.52 -26.14 14.95
C LYS A 63 -4.24 -25.41 15.31
N ILE A 64 -3.77 -24.56 14.40
CA ILE A 64 -2.62 -23.67 14.62
C ILE A 64 -3.13 -22.23 14.73
N ILE A 65 -2.82 -21.57 15.86
CA ILE A 65 -3.21 -20.17 16.09
C ILE A 65 -1.95 -19.34 16.36
N LEU A 66 -1.75 -18.31 15.55
CA LEU A 66 -0.75 -17.27 15.78
C LEU A 66 -1.37 -16.14 16.61
N ARG A 67 -0.71 -15.76 17.70
CA ARG A 67 -1.07 -14.59 18.52
C ARG A 67 0.09 -13.63 18.61
N GLN A 68 -0.19 -12.35 18.46
CA GLN A 68 0.82 -11.30 18.64
C GLN A 68 1.15 -11.16 20.13
N ALA A 69 2.44 -11.05 20.45
CA ALA A 69 2.96 -10.86 21.79
C ALA A 69 3.93 -9.68 21.82
N SER A 70 4.26 -9.18 23.02
CA SER A 70 5.18 -8.06 23.22
C SER A 70 6.54 -8.24 22.53
N CYS A 71 7.01 -9.48 22.38
CA CYS A 71 8.28 -9.85 21.77
C CYS A 71 8.14 -10.72 20.50
N GLY A 72 7.07 -10.55 19.71
CA GLY A 72 6.90 -11.19 18.41
C GLY A 72 5.57 -11.93 18.26
N ILE A 73 5.63 -13.21 17.89
CA ILE A 73 4.47 -14.09 17.75
C ILE A 73 4.62 -15.29 18.67
N LYS A 74 3.52 -15.64 19.34
CA LYS A 74 3.32 -16.93 19.97
C LYS A 74 2.55 -17.86 19.04
N VAL A 75 2.99 -19.11 18.98
CA VAL A 75 2.38 -20.16 18.15
C VAL A 75 1.71 -21.15 19.08
N PHE A 76 0.40 -21.31 18.93
CA PHE A 76 -0.40 -22.26 19.67
C PHE A 76 -0.78 -23.43 18.76
N LEU A 77 -0.46 -24.64 19.19
CA LEU A 77 -0.82 -25.90 18.56
C LEU A 77 -1.85 -26.60 19.44
N ASP A 78 -3.09 -26.75 18.95
CA ASP A 78 -4.22 -27.33 19.68
C ASP A 78 -4.39 -26.73 21.08
N GLY A 79 -4.21 -25.41 21.18
CA GLY A 79 -4.33 -24.63 22.42
C GLY A 79 -3.07 -24.55 23.29
N LYS A 80 -2.01 -25.30 22.99
CA LYS A 80 -0.74 -25.27 23.74
C LYS A 80 0.30 -24.36 23.07
N ASP A 81 0.98 -23.52 23.85
CA ASP A 81 2.08 -22.67 23.34
C ASP A 81 3.30 -23.55 23.01
N VAL A 82 3.69 -23.58 21.74
CA VAL A 82 4.82 -24.39 21.22
C VAL A 82 5.95 -23.51 20.67
N SER A 83 5.96 -22.22 21.00
CA SER A 83 6.83 -21.21 20.36
C SER A 83 8.33 -21.48 20.49
N SER A 84 8.75 -22.12 21.58
CA SER A 84 10.15 -22.54 21.83
C SER A 84 10.48 -23.83 21.08
N GLU A 85 9.60 -24.83 21.17
CA GLU A 85 9.81 -26.18 20.63
C GLU A 85 9.94 -26.20 19.11
N ILE A 86 9.16 -25.35 18.42
CA ILE A 86 9.24 -25.22 16.95
C ILE A 86 10.55 -24.61 16.45
N ARG A 87 11.51 -24.31 17.33
CA ARG A 87 12.85 -23.80 16.97
C ARG A 87 13.93 -24.88 17.06
N ASP A 88 13.58 -26.09 17.45
CA ASP A 88 14.49 -27.23 17.49
C ASP A 88 15.10 -27.51 16.09
N PRO A 89 16.44 -27.60 15.98
CA PRO A 89 17.11 -28.02 14.75
C PRO A 89 16.64 -29.38 14.22
N GLN A 90 16.38 -30.37 15.07
CA GLN A 90 15.98 -31.72 14.63
C GLN A 90 14.61 -31.68 13.94
N LEU A 91 13.68 -30.90 14.48
CA LEU A 91 12.39 -30.63 13.86
C LEU A 91 12.56 -29.92 12.51
N THR A 92 13.42 -28.90 12.46
CA THR A 92 13.63 -28.09 11.26
C THR A 92 14.06 -28.93 10.05
N ASN A 93 14.84 -29.99 10.28
CA ASN A 93 15.28 -30.91 9.23
C ASN A 93 14.14 -31.76 8.65
N ASN A 94 13.03 -31.95 9.34
CA ASN A 94 11.89 -32.75 8.86
C ASN A 94 10.78 -31.92 8.19
N VAL A 95 10.83 -30.59 8.31
CA VAL A 95 9.79 -29.69 7.77
C VAL A 95 9.57 -29.86 6.26
N PHE A 96 10.64 -30.12 5.51
CA PHE A 96 10.54 -30.26 4.05
C PHE A 96 9.69 -31.47 3.64
N LYS A 97 9.66 -32.54 4.44
CA LYS A 97 8.86 -33.76 4.16
C LYS A 97 7.37 -33.41 4.13
N ILE A 98 6.92 -32.64 5.12
CA ILE A 98 5.53 -32.19 5.22
C ILE A 98 5.23 -31.07 4.21
N ALA A 99 6.13 -30.10 4.06
CA ALA A 99 5.91 -28.95 3.17
C ALA A 99 5.92 -29.30 1.67
N SER A 100 6.38 -30.51 1.31
CA SER A 100 6.39 -31.01 -0.07
C SER A 100 5.11 -31.75 -0.46
N ILE A 101 4.23 -32.08 0.50
CA ILE A 101 2.97 -32.79 0.25
C ILE A 101 1.90 -31.79 -0.25
N PRO A 102 1.38 -31.93 -1.49
CA PRO A 102 0.42 -30.98 -2.07
C PRO A 102 -0.85 -30.78 -1.24
N GLU A 103 -1.42 -31.85 -0.70
CA GLU A 103 -2.68 -31.85 0.05
C GLU A 103 -2.54 -31.08 1.37
N ILE A 104 -1.42 -31.29 2.09
CA ILE A 104 -1.10 -30.53 3.29
C ILE A 104 -0.87 -29.07 2.94
N ARG A 105 -0.15 -28.80 1.84
CA ARG A 105 0.09 -27.44 1.39
C ARG A 105 -1.21 -26.71 1.05
N GLN A 106 -2.20 -27.39 0.48
CA GLN A 106 -3.52 -26.82 0.23
C GLN A 106 -4.20 -26.40 1.55
N ILE A 107 -4.23 -27.28 2.57
CA ILE A 107 -4.77 -26.97 3.90
C ILE A 107 -4.05 -25.76 4.51
N MET A 108 -2.73 -25.73 4.44
CA MET A 108 -1.91 -24.65 4.99
C MET A 108 -2.14 -23.31 4.28
N VAL A 109 -2.29 -23.33 2.94
CA VAL A 109 -2.63 -22.15 2.15
C VAL A 109 -3.98 -21.58 2.57
N ASP A 110 -4.98 -22.44 2.79
CA ASP A 110 -6.31 -22.00 3.18
C ASP A 110 -6.30 -21.34 4.56
N TRP A 111 -5.57 -21.89 5.53
CA TRP A 111 -5.36 -21.24 6.84
C TRP A 111 -4.63 -19.89 6.71
N GLN A 112 -3.59 -19.80 5.89
CA GLN A 112 -2.86 -18.56 5.68
C GLN A 112 -3.74 -17.48 5.02
N ARG A 113 -4.60 -17.88 4.07
CA ARG A 113 -5.56 -16.99 3.42
C ARG A 113 -6.60 -16.47 4.39
N GLU A 114 -7.09 -17.31 5.30
CA GLU A 114 -8.04 -16.90 6.34
C GLU A 114 -7.53 -15.71 7.17
N TYR A 115 -6.26 -15.72 7.56
CA TYR A 115 -5.62 -14.59 8.23
C TYR A 115 -5.62 -13.31 7.38
N GLY A 116 -5.32 -13.42 6.09
CA GLY A 116 -5.28 -12.28 5.18
C GLY A 116 -6.66 -11.70 4.82
N TYR A 117 -7.72 -12.49 4.94
CA TYR A 117 -9.10 -12.03 4.76
C TYR A 117 -9.63 -11.29 5.98
N LYS A 118 -9.25 -11.71 7.19
CA LYS A 118 -9.73 -11.12 8.45
C LYS A 118 -8.93 -9.91 8.92
N HIS A 119 -7.66 -9.82 8.53
CA HIS A 119 -6.73 -8.84 9.11
C HIS A 119 -5.88 -8.12 8.05
N ASP A 120 -5.36 -6.95 8.43
CA ASP A 120 -4.22 -6.34 7.75
C ASP A 120 -2.95 -7.08 8.20
N ILE A 121 -2.26 -7.76 7.28
CA ILE A 121 -1.16 -8.67 7.61
C ILE A 121 0.12 -8.38 6.84
N VAL A 122 1.26 -8.66 7.48
CA VAL A 122 2.56 -8.85 6.84
C VAL A 122 2.94 -10.31 6.99
N ILE A 123 2.95 -11.03 5.87
CA ILE A 123 3.18 -12.48 5.84
C ILE A 123 4.49 -12.79 5.13
N GLU A 124 5.32 -13.62 5.76
CA GLU A 124 6.59 -14.07 5.17
C GLU A 124 6.59 -15.56 4.81
N GLY A 125 7.35 -15.93 3.78
CA GLY A 125 7.49 -17.31 3.35
C GLY A 125 8.44 -17.51 2.17
N ARG A 126 8.06 -18.41 1.25
CA ARG A 126 8.82 -18.75 0.04
C ARG A 126 8.03 -18.54 -1.25
N ASP A 127 6.72 -18.68 -1.15
CA ASP A 127 5.75 -18.78 -2.24
C ASP A 127 4.46 -18.00 -1.90
N ILE A 128 4.55 -17.00 -1.03
CA ILE A 128 3.40 -16.25 -0.55
C ILE A 128 2.85 -15.37 -1.67
N GLY A 129 3.69 -14.59 -2.34
CA GLY A 129 3.29 -13.71 -3.43
C GLY A 129 2.98 -14.44 -4.75
N THR A 130 3.38 -15.72 -4.89
CA THR A 130 3.15 -16.52 -6.10
C THR A 130 1.97 -17.48 -5.97
N VAL A 131 1.74 -18.08 -4.79
CA VAL A 131 0.72 -19.12 -4.60
C VAL A 131 -0.32 -18.77 -3.54
N VAL A 132 0.10 -18.31 -2.36
CA VAL A 132 -0.84 -18.04 -1.26
C VAL A 132 -1.70 -16.83 -1.57
N PHE A 133 -1.07 -15.70 -1.92
CA PHE A 133 -1.70 -14.44 -2.26
C PHE A 133 -1.18 -13.89 -3.61
N PRO A 134 -1.49 -14.57 -4.74
CA PRO A 134 -1.07 -14.13 -6.08
C PRO A 134 -1.65 -12.78 -6.47
N ARG A 135 -2.71 -12.31 -5.80
CA ARG A 135 -3.35 -11.01 -6.01
C ARG A 135 -2.98 -9.96 -4.95
N ALA A 136 -2.03 -10.24 -4.06
CA ALA A 136 -1.55 -9.23 -3.12
C ALA A 136 -0.93 -8.05 -3.87
N ARG A 137 -1.30 -6.81 -3.50
CA ARG A 137 -0.76 -5.61 -4.16
C ARG A 137 0.66 -5.26 -3.77
N GLN A 138 1.08 -5.71 -2.60
CA GLN A 138 2.38 -5.38 -2.02
C GLN A 138 3.15 -6.68 -1.86
N LYS A 139 4.01 -6.97 -2.83
CA LYS A 139 4.84 -8.18 -2.84
C LYS A 139 6.31 -7.78 -2.88
N PHE A 140 7.08 -8.35 -1.98
CA PHE A 140 8.51 -8.10 -1.86
C PHE A 140 9.24 -9.43 -1.93
N TYR A 141 10.35 -9.45 -2.67
CA TYR A 141 11.26 -10.57 -2.70
C TYR A 141 12.62 -10.09 -2.18
N LEU A 142 13.01 -10.58 -1.00
CA LEU A 142 14.29 -10.27 -0.39
C LEU A 142 15.32 -11.31 -0.80
N ASP A 143 16.48 -10.88 -1.25
CA ASP A 143 17.61 -11.75 -1.53
C ASP A 143 18.91 -11.21 -0.95
N ALA A 144 19.92 -12.05 -0.85
CA ALA A 144 21.30 -11.68 -0.51
C ALA A 144 22.26 -12.75 -0.99
N ASP A 145 23.51 -12.34 -1.20
CA ASP A 145 24.58 -13.26 -1.57
C ASP A 145 24.69 -14.37 -0.53
N ILE A 146 24.91 -15.59 -1.01
CA ILE A 146 24.85 -16.78 -0.18
C ILE A 146 25.86 -16.76 0.97
N GLU A 147 27.05 -16.21 0.71
CA GLU A 147 28.09 -16.01 1.73
C GLU A 147 27.63 -15.03 2.82
N ILE A 148 26.94 -13.95 2.46
CA ILE A 148 26.41 -12.98 3.43
C ILE A 148 25.33 -13.63 4.29
N ARG A 149 24.45 -14.43 3.68
CA ARG A 149 23.42 -15.19 4.40
C ARG A 149 24.04 -16.21 5.36
N ALA A 150 25.09 -16.92 4.92
CA ALA A 150 25.85 -17.83 5.76
C ALA A 150 26.56 -17.11 6.91
N LYS A 151 27.20 -15.97 6.66
CA LYS A 151 27.86 -15.15 7.70
C LYS A 151 26.86 -14.70 8.77
N ARG A 152 25.68 -14.19 8.36
CA ARG A 152 24.60 -13.78 9.27
C ARG A 152 24.12 -14.95 10.12
N ARG A 153 23.88 -16.12 9.51
CA ARG A 153 23.41 -17.31 10.22
C ARG A 153 24.46 -17.88 11.18
N HIS A 154 25.72 -17.91 10.76
CA HIS A 154 26.83 -18.35 11.58
C HIS A 154 26.99 -17.45 12.82
N LYS A 155 26.92 -16.13 12.64
CA LYS A 155 26.90 -15.16 13.74
C LYS A 155 25.73 -15.39 14.70
N GLU A 156 24.51 -15.61 14.19
CA GLU A 156 23.33 -15.90 15.01
C GLU A 156 23.50 -17.18 15.85
N LEU A 157 24.18 -18.21 15.32
CA LEU A 157 24.47 -19.44 16.04
C LEU A 157 25.53 -19.23 17.13
N GLN A 158 26.59 -18.46 16.83
CA GLN A 158 27.62 -18.09 17.80
C GLN A 158 27.05 -17.28 18.97
N GLU A 159 26.17 -16.31 18.69
CA GLU A 159 25.46 -15.52 19.71
C GLU A 159 24.58 -16.38 20.63
N LYS A 160 24.16 -17.56 20.17
CA LYS A 160 23.41 -18.56 20.95
C LYS A 160 24.30 -19.58 21.67
N GLY A 161 25.62 -19.41 21.61
CA GLY A 161 26.59 -20.35 22.19
C GLY A 161 26.73 -21.66 21.40
N VAL A 162 26.22 -21.73 20.18
CA VAL A 162 26.33 -22.92 19.33
C VAL A 162 27.62 -22.85 18.51
N ASN A 163 28.57 -23.73 18.83
CA ASN A 163 29.78 -23.87 18.02
C ASN A 163 29.39 -24.39 16.63
N SER A 164 29.65 -23.60 15.60
CA SER A 164 29.28 -23.92 14.22
C SER A 164 30.44 -23.64 13.28
N ASN A 165 30.62 -24.47 12.26
CA ASN A 165 31.61 -24.24 11.21
C ASN A 165 30.95 -23.44 10.07
N PHE A 166 31.58 -22.33 9.64
CA PHE A 166 31.07 -21.49 8.56
C PHE A 166 30.77 -22.28 7.27
N GLN A 167 31.66 -23.19 6.87
CA GLN A 167 31.48 -24.00 5.67
C GLN A 167 30.28 -24.96 5.79
N ALA A 168 30.07 -25.53 6.99
CA ALA A 168 28.91 -26.37 7.24
C ALA A 168 27.59 -25.57 7.17
N VAL A 169 27.57 -24.35 7.71
CA VAL A 169 26.42 -23.44 7.60
C VAL A 169 26.15 -23.04 6.15
N LEU A 170 27.20 -22.75 5.38
CA LEU A 170 27.10 -22.43 3.96
C LEU A 170 26.47 -23.59 3.16
N ASN A 171 27.00 -24.81 3.33
CA ASN A 171 26.48 -26.01 2.67
C ASN A 171 25.02 -26.28 3.06
N GLN A 172 24.66 -26.09 4.33
CA GLN A 172 23.29 -26.27 4.81
C GLN A 172 22.32 -25.27 4.17
N ILE A 173 22.74 -24.01 4.00
CA ILE A 173 21.92 -22.99 3.32
C ILE A 173 21.78 -23.32 1.84
N GLN A 174 22.85 -23.77 1.17
CA GLN A 174 22.83 -24.19 -0.23
C GLN A 174 21.85 -25.33 -0.48
N ASP A 175 21.95 -26.41 0.30
CA ASP A 175 21.06 -27.58 0.19
C ASP A 175 19.60 -27.17 0.42
N ARG A 176 19.36 -26.31 1.42
CA ARG A 176 18.01 -25.80 1.70
C ARG A 176 17.46 -24.96 0.56
N ASP A 177 18.24 -24.04 0.01
CA ASP A 177 17.79 -23.20 -1.10
C ASP A 177 17.55 -24.04 -2.36
N TYR A 178 18.35 -25.08 -2.60
CA TYR A 178 18.14 -26.03 -3.69
C TYR A 178 16.79 -26.75 -3.53
N LYS A 179 16.52 -27.31 -2.35
CA LYS A 179 15.24 -27.97 -2.04
C LYS A 179 14.04 -27.02 -2.15
N ASP A 180 14.17 -25.80 -1.61
CA ASP A 180 13.11 -24.78 -1.68
C ASP A 180 12.81 -24.38 -3.14
N LYS A 181 13.82 -24.34 -4.04
CA LYS A 181 13.67 -24.00 -5.46
C LYS A 181 13.17 -25.15 -6.33
N THR A 182 13.54 -26.39 -6.03
CA THR A 182 13.25 -27.57 -6.87
C THR A 182 12.01 -28.35 -6.45
N ARG A 183 11.38 -28.00 -5.32
CA ARG A 183 10.15 -28.67 -4.88
C ARG A 183 9.04 -28.59 -5.94
N SER A 184 8.33 -29.71 -6.10
CA SER A 184 7.21 -29.86 -7.05
C SER A 184 6.06 -28.90 -6.75
N CYS A 185 5.81 -28.62 -5.46
CA CYS A 185 4.71 -27.78 -5.02
C CYS A 185 5.24 -26.50 -4.37
N GLY A 186 5.01 -25.35 -5.01
CA GLY A 186 5.34 -24.03 -4.47
C GLY A 186 6.79 -23.60 -4.53
N PRO A 187 7.55 -23.89 -5.57
CA PRO A 187 8.97 -23.57 -5.59
C PRO A 187 9.25 -22.10 -5.23
N LEU A 188 10.35 -21.87 -4.52
CA LEU A 188 10.85 -20.53 -4.22
C LEU A 188 11.09 -19.80 -5.54
N LYS A 189 10.18 -18.87 -5.85
CA LYS A 189 10.18 -18.11 -7.09
C LYS A 189 9.68 -16.69 -6.80
N GLN A 190 10.38 -15.71 -7.34
CA GLN A 190 9.92 -14.33 -7.33
C GLN A 190 8.63 -14.19 -8.17
N ALA A 191 7.59 -13.57 -7.62
CA ALA A 191 6.41 -13.20 -8.40
C ALA A 191 6.77 -12.10 -9.41
N GLN A 192 6.17 -12.13 -10.61
CA GLN A 192 6.48 -11.17 -11.69
C GLN A 192 6.29 -9.70 -11.27
N ASP A 193 5.32 -9.46 -10.39
CA ASP A 193 4.95 -8.15 -9.85
C ASP A 193 5.61 -7.86 -8.47
N ALA A 194 6.52 -8.71 -7.99
CA ALA A 194 7.21 -8.49 -6.73
C ALA A 194 8.40 -7.52 -6.87
N SER A 195 8.49 -6.57 -5.95
CA SER A 195 9.63 -5.68 -5.81
C SER A 195 10.84 -6.45 -5.26
N TYR A 196 11.90 -6.56 -6.08
CA TYR A 196 13.16 -7.18 -5.68
C TYR A 196 13.97 -6.25 -4.78
N ILE A 197 14.44 -6.77 -3.65
CA ILE A 197 15.30 -6.03 -2.72
C ILE A 197 16.53 -6.89 -2.39
N ASN A 198 17.67 -6.46 -2.93
CA ASN A 198 18.97 -6.99 -2.51
C ASN A 198 19.31 -6.44 -1.10
N THR A 199 19.48 -7.34 -0.15
CA THR A 199 19.81 -7.06 1.25
C THR A 199 21.29 -7.24 1.56
N SER A 200 22.15 -7.56 0.59
CA SER A 200 23.60 -7.76 0.77
C SER A 200 24.30 -6.54 1.38
N LEU A 201 23.97 -5.35 0.88
CA LEU A 201 24.62 -4.08 1.25
C LEU A 201 23.73 -3.16 2.11
N LEU A 202 22.53 -3.61 2.47
CA LEU A 202 21.60 -2.83 3.27
C LEU A 202 21.58 -3.38 4.70
N ASP A 203 21.53 -2.47 5.67
CA ASP A 203 21.16 -2.80 7.03
C ASP A 203 19.65 -3.06 7.14
N ILE A 204 19.22 -3.56 8.29
CA ILE A 204 17.81 -3.92 8.53
C ILE A 204 16.91 -2.69 8.33
N GLU A 205 17.31 -1.53 8.83
CA GLU A 205 16.54 -0.30 8.73
C GLU A 205 16.42 0.22 7.30
N GLY A 206 17.49 0.15 6.51
CA GLY A 206 17.47 0.48 5.09
C GLY A 206 16.50 -0.42 4.31
N VAL A 207 16.49 -1.73 4.59
CA VAL A 207 15.53 -2.66 3.96
C VAL A 207 14.10 -2.33 4.35
N VAL A 208 13.83 -2.10 5.64
CA VAL A 208 12.47 -1.76 6.10
C VAL A 208 12.01 -0.43 5.51
N SER A 209 12.86 0.59 5.48
CA SER A 209 12.55 1.89 4.90
C SER A 209 12.21 1.77 3.41
N LYS A 210 12.93 0.93 2.67
CA LYS A 210 12.63 0.65 1.26
C LYS A 210 11.26 -0.01 1.08
N ILE A 211 10.93 -1.01 1.90
CA ILE A 211 9.61 -1.66 1.87
C ILE A 211 8.49 -0.66 2.18
N LEU A 212 8.62 0.09 3.28
CA LEU A 212 7.62 1.08 3.68
C LEU A 212 7.48 2.20 2.64
N GLY A 213 8.58 2.59 2.00
CA GLY A 213 8.59 3.56 0.91
C GLY A 213 7.80 3.09 -0.31
N CYS A 214 7.71 1.78 -0.58
CA CYS A 214 6.91 1.20 -1.67
C CYS A 214 5.42 1.07 -1.33
N ILE A 215 5.09 0.94 -0.05
CA ILE A 215 3.71 0.76 0.39
C ILE A 215 2.95 2.10 0.26
N PRO A 216 1.81 2.15 -0.45
CA PRO A 216 0.97 3.34 -0.46
C PRO A 216 0.62 3.71 0.98
N ALA A 217 0.67 5.00 1.29
CA ALA A 217 0.29 5.49 2.60
C ALA A 217 -1.17 5.13 2.85
N LYS A 218 -1.40 4.03 3.57
CA LYS A 218 -2.71 3.68 4.13
C LYS A 218 -2.92 4.62 5.32
N GLN A 219 -3.12 5.91 5.05
CA GLN A 219 -3.29 6.91 6.08
C GLN A 219 -4.71 6.84 6.67
N LYS A 220 -5.06 5.71 7.30
CA LYS A 220 -6.12 5.71 8.31
C LYS A 220 -5.53 6.29 9.60
N ASN A 221 -5.15 7.55 9.55
CA ASN A 221 -4.85 8.29 10.76
C ASN A 221 -6.21 8.57 11.43
N ASN A 222 -6.48 7.97 12.59
CA ASN A 222 -7.72 8.21 13.34
C ASN A 222 -7.94 9.71 13.55
N PHE A 223 -6.85 10.48 13.69
CA PHE A 223 -6.90 11.94 13.72
C PHE A 223 -7.41 12.55 12.41
N TYR A 224 -6.95 12.09 11.25
CA TYR A 224 -7.43 12.58 9.95
C TYR A 224 -8.93 12.29 9.75
N ILE A 225 -9.37 11.08 10.10
CA ILE A 225 -10.79 10.70 10.02
C ILE A 225 -11.63 11.55 10.97
N PHE A 226 -11.15 11.75 12.21
CA PHE A 226 -11.78 12.60 13.20
C PHE A 226 -11.88 14.06 12.72
N CYS A 227 -10.78 14.66 12.26
CA CYS A 227 -10.76 16.01 11.71
C CYS A 227 -11.68 16.14 10.50
N ARG A 228 -11.70 15.15 9.59
CA ARG A 228 -12.61 15.14 8.43
C ARG A 228 -14.06 15.11 8.88
N LEU A 229 -14.41 14.30 9.88
CA LEU A 229 -15.76 14.22 10.43
C LEU A 229 -16.17 15.56 11.07
N MET A 230 -15.30 16.17 11.88
CA MET A 230 -15.55 17.47 12.50
C MET A 230 -15.74 18.57 11.45
N LEU A 231 -14.89 18.60 10.42
CA LEU A 231 -15.04 19.53 9.29
C LEU A 231 -16.32 19.26 8.51
N PHE A 232 -16.69 18.00 8.27
CA PHE A 232 -17.93 17.65 7.59
C PHE A 232 -19.15 18.17 8.37
N ILE A 233 -19.20 17.96 9.69
CA ILE A 233 -20.27 18.47 10.55
C ILE A 233 -20.29 20.00 10.50
N PHE A 234 -19.14 20.66 10.66
CA PHE A 234 -19.02 22.11 10.59
C PHE A 234 -19.55 22.67 9.25
N PHE A 235 -19.13 22.10 8.12
CA PHE A 235 -19.60 22.52 6.80
C PHE A 235 -21.07 22.19 6.54
N LYS A 236 -21.58 21.08 7.09
CA LYS A 236 -23.01 20.75 7.04
C LYS A 236 -23.86 21.78 7.77
N THR A 237 -23.44 22.16 8.98
CA THR A 237 -24.19 23.06 9.85
C THR A 237 -24.11 24.52 9.38
N PHE A 238 -22.90 25.00 9.08
CA PHE A 238 -22.69 26.43 8.79
C PHE A 238 -22.69 26.76 7.30
N PHE A 239 -22.59 25.80 6.38
CA PHE A 239 -22.45 26.07 4.94
C PHE A 239 -23.40 25.26 4.06
N PHE A 240 -24.42 24.64 4.65
CA PHE A 240 -25.42 23.82 3.96
C PHE A 240 -24.77 22.83 2.97
N PHE A 241 -23.66 22.22 3.39
CA PHE A 241 -22.79 21.47 2.49
C PHE A 241 -23.51 20.32 1.81
N SER A 242 -23.36 20.21 0.49
CA SER A 242 -23.99 19.16 -0.33
C SER A 242 -23.02 18.60 -1.36
N VAL A 243 -23.14 17.29 -1.61
CA VAL A 243 -22.30 16.56 -2.55
C VAL A 243 -23.20 15.78 -3.50
N THR A 244 -22.96 15.92 -4.80
CA THR A 244 -23.64 15.16 -5.86
C THR A 244 -22.62 14.42 -6.71
N GLY A 245 -22.97 13.24 -7.22
CA GLY A 245 -22.07 12.46 -8.06
C GLY A 245 -20.95 11.71 -7.31
N LYS A 246 -21.01 11.61 -5.97
CA LYS A 246 -19.98 10.94 -5.15
C LYS A 246 -19.63 9.52 -5.65
N LYS A 247 -20.61 8.78 -6.20
CA LYS A 247 -20.44 7.45 -6.81
C LYS A 247 -19.46 7.40 -7.99
N ASN A 248 -19.21 8.54 -8.64
CA ASN A 248 -18.27 8.66 -9.75
C ASN A 248 -16.82 8.71 -9.26
N VAL A 249 -16.59 8.98 -7.97
CA VAL A 249 -15.27 8.85 -7.35
C VAL A 249 -15.00 7.39 -7.09
N LEU A 250 -13.97 6.86 -7.76
CA LEU A 250 -13.61 5.44 -7.68
C LEU A 250 -13.35 5.02 -6.22
N SER A 251 -14.00 3.92 -5.80
CA SER A 251 -13.81 3.33 -4.47
C SER A 251 -12.43 2.71 -4.31
N ASP A 252 -11.81 2.27 -5.40
CA ASP A 252 -10.48 1.66 -5.46
C ASP A 252 -9.71 2.08 -6.73
N GLY A 253 -8.38 1.97 -6.71
CA GLY A 253 -7.50 2.42 -7.80
C GLY A 253 -7.17 3.91 -7.73
N GLY A 254 -6.16 4.32 -8.51
CA GLY A 254 -5.70 5.70 -8.54
C GLY A 254 -6.55 6.53 -9.49
N CYS A 255 -6.73 7.81 -9.17
CA CYS A 255 -7.43 8.75 -10.03
C CYS A 255 -7.02 10.19 -9.75
N VAL A 256 -7.18 11.04 -10.75
CA VAL A 256 -7.02 12.49 -10.59
C VAL A 256 -8.41 13.10 -10.40
N ILE A 257 -8.60 13.93 -9.38
CA ILE A 257 -9.77 14.79 -9.26
C ILE A 257 -9.39 16.17 -9.79
N ALA A 258 -10.04 16.58 -10.87
CA ALA A 258 -9.81 17.86 -11.54
C ALA A 258 -10.90 18.85 -11.15
N SER A 259 -10.56 19.93 -10.46
CA SER A 259 -11.56 20.91 -9.97
C SER A 259 -11.24 22.35 -10.38
N ASN A 260 -12.24 23.22 -10.38
CA ASN A 260 -12.02 24.67 -10.33
C ASN A 260 -11.33 25.07 -9.01
N HIS A 261 -10.58 26.19 -9.02
CA HIS A 261 -9.86 26.68 -7.84
C HIS A 261 -10.11 28.19 -7.61
N SER A 262 -11.15 28.50 -6.85
CA SER A 262 -11.61 29.87 -6.58
C SER A 262 -11.35 30.32 -5.13
N SER A 263 -11.09 29.41 -4.20
CA SER A 263 -10.93 29.72 -2.77
C SER A 263 -9.88 28.83 -2.08
N PHE A 264 -9.35 29.30 -0.95
CA PHE A 264 -8.54 28.47 -0.05
C PHE A 264 -9.35 27.34 0.61
N LEU A 265 -10.68 27.41 0.59
CA LEU A 265 -11.54 26.33 1.09
C LEU A 265 -11.66 25.15 0.12
N ASP A 266 -11.31 25.30 -1.16
CA ASP A 266 -11.52 24.26 -2.17
C ASP A 266 -10.86 22.91 -1.83
N PRO A 267 -9.58 22.87 -1.40
CA PRO A 267 -8.96 21.62 -0.96
C PRO A 267 -9.68 20.97 0.24
N VAL A 268 -10.21 21.80 1.15
CA VAL A 268 -10.89 21.35 2.37
C VAL A 268 -12.24 20.73 2.02
N VAL A 269 -13.05 21.40 1.20
CA VAL A 269 -14.37 20.91 0.81
C VAL A 269 -14.29 19.65 -0.06
N LEU A 270 -13.27 19.53 -0.91
CA LEU A 270 -13.02 18.29 -1.64
C LEU A 270 -12.66 17.14 -0.69
N THR A 271 -11.85 17.40 0.34
CA THR A 271 -11.46 16.40 1.34
C THR A 271 -12.67 15.80 2.05
N ILE A 272 -13.65 16.63 2.43
CA ILE A 272 -14.88 16.16 3.09
C ILE A 272 -15.95 15.65 2.11
N ALA A 273 -15.81 15.89 0.80
CA ALA A 273 -16.78 15.45 -0.21
C ALA A 273 -16.65 13.97 -0.59
N THR A 274 -15.54 13.31 -0.25
CA THR A 274 -15.24 11.93 -0.64
C THR A 274 -14.73 11.10 0.53
N ASP A 275 -14.90 9.78 0.42
CA ASP A 275 -14.40 8.83 1.41
C ASP A 275 -12.91 8.52 1.19
N ARG A 276 -12.36 8.88 0.03
CA ARG A 276 -10.96 8.69 -0.34
C ARG A 276 -10.06 9.72 0.34
N ILE A 277 -8.85 9.30 0.68
CA ILE A 277 -7.80 10.22 1.14
C ILE A 277 -7.22 10.91 -0.09
N LEU A 278 -7.13 12.23 -0.03
CA LEU A 278 -6.71 13.07 -1.15
C LEU A 278 -5.28 13.56 -0.93
N ASN A 279 -4.49 13.58 -2.01
CA ASN A 279 -3.15 14.15 -2.03
C ASN A 279 -3.19 15.47 -2.79
N PHE A 280 -2.42 16.46 -2.32
CA PHE A 280 -2.40 17.80 -2.88
C PHE A 280 -1.02 18.19 -3.36
N MET A 281 -0.96 18.83 -4.52
CA MET A 281 0.22 19.59 -4.92
C MET A 281 0.10 21.01 -4.37
N ALA A 282 1.06 21.44 -3.55
CA ALA A 282 1.07 22.77 -2.95
C ALA A 282 2.40 23.47 -3.23
N LYS A 283 2.38 24.82 -3.30
CA LYS A 283 3.60 25.63 -3.52
C LYS A 283 4.60 25.38 -2.40
N GLU A 284 5.88 25.22 -2.72
CA GLU A 284 6.95 24.98 -1.74
C GLU A 284 6.99 26.01 -0.60
N ASP A 285 6.72 27.29 -0.88
CA ASP A 285 6.64 28.36 0.13
C ASP A 285 5.64 28.09 1.26
N LEU A 286 4.60 27.29 0.99
CA LEU A 286 3.61 26.92 2.01
C LEU A 286 4.19 25.96 3.06
N PHE A 287 5.35 25.36 2.80
CA PHE A 287 6.04 24.44 3.70
C PHE A 287 7.21 25.09 4.46
N THR A 288 7.62 26.31 4.08
CA THR A 288 8.84 26.96 4.63
C THR A 288 8.55 28.03 5.69
N GLY A 289 7.28 28.42 5.88
CA GLY A 289 6.87 29.42 6.87
C GLY A 289 6.71 28.86 8.30
N ASN A 290 5.50 28.96 8.83
CA ASN A 290 5.16 28.59 10.21
C ASN A 290 5.24 27.06 10.43
N ARG A 291 5.94 26.60 11.49
CA ARG A 291 6.03 25.18 11.89
C ARG A 291 4.68 24.50 12.06
N PHE A 292 3.70 25.19 12.64
CA PHE A 292 2.34 24.66 12.79
C PHE A 292 1.65 24.50 11.44
N PHE A 293 1.76 25.49 10.55
CA PHE A 293 1.15 25.43 9.22
C PHE A 293 1.82 24.40 8.32
N ASN A 294 3.14 24.25 8.42
CA ASN A 294 3.90 23.19 7.74
C ASN A 294 3.47 21.80 8.24
N TRP A 295 3.28 21.63 9.55
CA TRP A 295 2.70 20.39 10.09
C TRP A 295 1.28 20.15 9.58
N LEU A 296 0.42 21.18 9.58
CA LEU A 296 -0.97 21.09 9.12
C LEU A 296 -1.06 20.72 7.64
N ILE A 297 -0.30 21.37 6.77
CA ILE A 297 -0.38 21.13 5.33
C ILE A 297 0.16 19.73 4.98
N ARG A 298 1.18 19.25 5.70
CA ARG A 298 1.69 17.88 5.56
C ARG A 298 0.71 16.84 6.11
N SER A 299 0.00 17.13 7.19
CA SER A 299 -1.01 16.21 7.75
C SER A 299 -2.25 16.08 6.85
N LEU A 300 -2.44 17.03 5.92
CA LEU A 300 -3.43 16.97 4.84
C LEU A 300 -2.91 16.28 3.56
N ASN A 301 -1.79 15.56 3.61
CA ASN A 301 -1.18 14.88 2.44
C ASN A 301 -0.79 15.80 1.28
N ALA A 302 -0.45 17.04 1.58
CA ALA A 302 0.15 17.93 0.58
C ALA A 302 1.64 17.65 0.42
N PHE A 303 2.14 17.72 -0.81
CA PHE A 303 3.56 17.68 -1.13
C PHE A 303 3.99 18.93 -1.93
N PRO A 304 5.23 19.41 -1.73
CA PRO A 304 5.71 20.64 -2.35
C PRO A 304 5.94 20.47 -3.85
N VAL A 305 5.68 21.53 -4.62
CA VAL A 305 5.97 21.64 -6.05
C VAL A 305 6.58 23.01 -6.35
N LYS A 306 7.65 23.02 -7.15
CA LYS A 306 8.29 24.24 -7.67
C LYS A 306 7.56 24.74 -8.92
N ARG A 307 7.20 26.02 -8.97
CA ARG A 307 6.44 26.61 -10.10
C ARG A 307 7.31 27.12 -11.24
N ASP A 308 8.57 27.44 -10.98
CA ASP A 308 9.37 28.22 -11.92
C ASP A 308 10.09 27.38 -12.99
N ARG A 309 9.95 26.04 -12.95
CA ARG A 309 10.38 25.08 -13.98
C ARG A 309 9.40 23.91 -14.01
N ALA A 310 9.36 23.16 -15.12
CA ALA A 310 8.69 21.85 -15.15
C ALA A 310 9.34 20.96 -14.08
N ASP A 311 8.74 20.89 -12.90
CA ASP A 311 9.23 20.12 -11.76
C ASP A 311 9.04 18.62 -12.05
N VAL A 312 9.99 18.08 -12.81
CA VAL A 312 10.02 16.68 -13.24
C VAL A 312 9.95 15.75 -12.02
N GLY A 313 10.52 16.16 -10.89
CA GLY A 313 10.46 15.44 -9.61
C GLY A 313 9.04 15.36 -9.07
N ALA A 314 8.33 16.49 -8.99
CA ALA A 314 6.93 16.54 -8.56
C ALA A 314 6.00 15.74 -9.49
N ILE A 315 6.19 15.82 -10.81
CA ILE A 315 5.42 15.04 -11.78
C ILE A 315 5.67 13.54 -11.58
N ARG A 316 6.94 13.12 -11.41
CA ARG A 316 7.29 11.72 -11.15
C ARG A 316 6.64 11.20 -9.88
N LEU A 317 6.71 11.97 -8.78
CA LEU A 317 6.09 11.63 -7.50
C LEU A 317 4.57 11.51 -7.63
N ALA A 318 3.93 12.41 -8.37
CA ALA A 318 2.49 12.37 -8.63
C ALA A 318 2.06 11.12 -9.40
N VAL A 319 2.78 10.80 -10.49
CA VAL A 319 2.53 9.59 -11.27
C VAL A 319 2.72 8.34 -10.41
N GLU A 320 3.75 8.31 -9.56
CA GLU A 320 4.01 7.19 -8.66
C GLU A 320 2.89 7.01 -7.63
N LYS A 321 2.42 8.09 -7.01
CA LYS A 321 1.26 8.07 -6.10
C LYS A 321 0.00 7.52 -6.78
N LEU A 322 -0.32 8.02 -7.96
CA LEU A 322 -1.47 7.55 -8.74
C LEU A 322 -1.35 6.05 -9.08
N LYS A 323 -0.18 5.58 -9.52
CA LYS A 323 0.06 4.15 -9.81
C LYS A 323 -0.09 3.26 -8.58
N ARG A 324 0.19 3.78 -7.38
CA ARG A 324 -0.02 3.07 -6.11
C ARG A 324 -1.50 3.00 -5.67
N GLY A 325 -2.38 3.70 -6.38
CA GLY A 325 -3.81 3.76 -6.06
C GLY A 325 -4.23 5.00 -5.29
N ASP A 326 -3.35 6.00 -5.12
CA ASP A 326 -3.71 7.23 -4.42
C ASP A 326 -4.62 8.13 -5.28
N VAL A 327 -5.37 9.02 -4.64
CA VAL A 327 -6.13 10.08 -5.32
C VAL A 327 -5.34 11.38 -5.29
N LEU A 328 -5.17 12.03 -6.43
CA LEU A 328 -4.47 13.31 -6.57
C LEU A 328 -5.45 14.40 -6.96
N ILE A 329 -5.43 15.54 -6.26
CA ILE A 329 -6.15 16.73 -6.69
C ILE A 329 -5.25 17.58 -7.59
N MET A 330 -5.78 17.96 -8.74
CA MET A 330 -5.17 18.93 -9.63
C MET A 330 -6.19 20.00 -10.02
N PHE A 331 -5.72 21.24 -10.10
CA PHE A 331 -6.53 22.37 -10.53
C PHE A 331 -6.05 22.77 -11.93
N PRO A 332 -6.84 22.54 -13.00
CA PRO A 332 -6.41 22.72 -14.39
C PRO A 332 -5.91 24.14 -14.71
N GLU A 333 -6.32 25.13 -13.92
CA GLU A 333 -6.01 26.56 -14.11
C GLU A 333 -4.60 26.97 -13.66
N GLY A 334 -3.88 26.11 -12.91
CA GLY A 334 -2.52 26.35 -12.38
C GLY A 334 -2.37 27.48 -11.33
N THR A 335 -3.32 28.41 -11.27
CA THR A 335 -3.41 29.54 -10.35
C THR A 335 -4.86 29.71 -9.87
N ARG A 336 -5.07 30.30 -8.68
CA ARG A 336 -6.42 30.58 -8.17
C ARG A 336 -7.10 31.67 -9.00
N SER A 337 -8.35 31.45 -9.41
CA SER A 337 -9.14 32.44 -10.15
C SER A 337 -9.61 33.55 -9.21
N ARG A 338 -9.42 34.82 -9.61
CA ARG A 338 -9.85 36.00 -8.82
C ARG A 338 -11.36 36.26 -8.90
N ASN A 339 -12.02 35.76 -9.95
CA ASN A 339 -13.42 36.08 -10.28
C ASN A 339 -14.31 34.82 -10.46
N GLY A 340 -13.83 33.62 -10.07
CA GLY A 340 -14.60 32.37 -10.20
C GLY A 340 -14.74 31.82 -11.63
N GLN A 341 -14.14 32.46 -12.63
CA GLN A 341 -14.11 31.97 -14.01
C GLN A 341 -13.01 30.92 -14.21
N ILE A 342 -13.33 29.86 -14.95
CA ILE A 342 -12.40 28.76 -15.28
C ILE A 342 -11.50 29.17 -16.46
N LYS A 343 -10.18 29.22 -16.23
CA LYS A 343 -9.14 29.55 -17.23
C LYS A 343 -8.83 28.40 -18.21
N ASP A 344 -7.97 28.68 -19.19
CA ASP A 344 -7.47 27.70 -20.16
C ASP A 344 -6.75 26.52 -19.51
N ALA A 345 -6.85 25.35 -20.14
CA ALA A 345 -6.39 24.09 -19.58
C ALA A 345 -4.86 23.97 -19.61
N GLN A 346 -4.24 23.76 -18.44
CA GLN A 346 -2.84 23.37 -18.41
C GLN A 346 -2.66 21.89 -18.78
N VAL A 347 -1.81 21.63 -19.78
CA VAL A 347 -1.44 20.29 -20.29
C VAL A 347 -0.94 19.32 -19.20
N GLY A 348 -0.41 19.85 -18.10
CA GLY A 348 0.18 19.05 -17.02
C GLY A 348 -0.76 18.00 -16.42
N ILE A 349 -2.07 18.29 -16.30
CA ILE A 349 -3.03 17.33 -15.77
C ILE A 349 -3.20 16.12 -16.70
N ALA A 350 -3.23 16.36 -18.01
CA ALA A 350 -3.36 15.32 -19.02
C ALA A 350 -2.10 14.44 -19.06
N VAL A 351 -0.91 15.04 -18.97
CA VAL A 351 0.37 14.31 -18.94
C VAL A 351 0.46 13.41 -17.71
N VAL A 352 0.08 13.91 -16.52
CA VAL A 352 0.11 13.12 -15.28
C VAL A 352 -0.87 11.94 -15.36
N ALA A 353 -2.11 12.18 -15.80
CA ALA A 353 -3.13 11.15 -15.92
C ALA A 353 -2.75 10.07 -16.97
N ALA A 354 -2.26 10.49 -18.15
CA ALA A 354 -1.82 9.60 -19.21
C ALA A 354 -0.64 8.72 -18.78
N LYS A 355 0.40 9.31 -18.17
CA LYS A 355 1.57 8.56 -17.69
C LYS A 355 1.25 7.59 -16.56
N ALA A 356 0.27 7.92 -15.72
CA ALA A 356 -0.18 7.06 -14.65
C ALA A 356 -1.16 5.98 -15.12
N GLY A 357 -1.81 6.14 -16.29
CA GLY A 357 -2.82 5.22 -16.79
C GLY A 357 -4.10 5.25 -15.95
N VAL A 358 -4.46 6.42 -15.41
CA VAL A 358 -5.58 6.59 -14.48
C VAL A 358 -6.63 7.56 -15.03
N PRO A 359 -7.90 7.46 -14.61
CA PRO A 359 -8.92 8.39 -15.05
C PRO A 359 -8.83 9.74 -14.34
N VAL A 360 -9.38 10.76 -15.00
CA VAL A 360 -9.62 12.08 -14.43
C VAL A 360 -11.12 12.23 -14.12
N ILE A 361 -11.46 12.50 -12.87
CA ILE A 361 -12.82 12.78 -12.42
C ILE A 361 -12.97 14.31 -12.37
N PRO A 362 -13.76 14.91 -13.28
CA PRO A 362 -14.05 16.34 -13.20
C PRO A 362 -14.91 16.62 -11.97
N ALA A 363 -14.61 17.72 -11.28
CA ALA A 363 -15.33 18.20 -10.11
C ALA A 363 -15.61 19.69 -10.24
N PHE A 364 -16.76 20.12 -9.75
CA PHE A 364 -17.11 21.53 -9.67
C PHE A 364 -17.48 21.90 -8.23
N ILE A 365 -16.85 22.97 -7.73
CA ILE A 365 -17.07 23.54 -6.42
C ILE A 365 -17.74 24.89 -6.58
N SER A 366 -18.79 25.14 -5.81
CA SER A 366 -19.42 26.46 -5.75
C SER A 366 -19.72 26.92 -4.34
N GLY A 367 -19.69 28.23 -4.12
CA GLY A 367 -20.00 28.86 -2.84
C GLY A 367 -18.77 29.12 -1.96
N THR A 368 -17.64 28.44 -2.20
CA THR A 368 -16.40 28.63 -1.43
C THR A 368 -15.75 29.99 -1.63
N ASP A 369 -15.93 30.59 -2.80
CA ASP A 369 -15.50 31.94 -3.18
C ASP A 369 -16.24 33.03 -2.38
N ARG A 370 -17.54 32.82 -2.12
CA ARG A 370 -18.36 33.70 -1.28
C ARG A 370 -18.18 33.39 0.21
N ALA A 371 -18.01 32.12 0.57
CA ALA A 371 -17.77 31.66 1.93
C ALA A 371 -16.42 32.14 2.47
N LEU A 372 -15.37 32.19 1.64
CA LEU A 372 -14.08 32.77 2.01
C LEU A 372 -13.49 33.54 0.83
N PRO A 373 -13.85 34.82 0.69
CA PRO A 373 -13.28 35.70 -0.33
C PRO A 373 -11.77 35.86 -0.17
N VAL A 374 -11.06 36.13 -1.27
CA VAL A 374 -9.57 36.13 -1.34
C VAL A 374 -8.88 37.02 -0.29
N LYS A 375 -9.53 38.10 0.16
CA LYS A 375 -8.99 39.03 1.18
C LYS A 375 -9.47 38.74 2.61
N ALA A 376 -10.43 37.83 2.78
CA ALA A 376 -10.98 37.49 4.08
C ALA A 376 -10.11 36.47 4.80
N LYS A 377 -9.93 36.65 6.11
CA LYS A 377 -9.24 35.67 6.98
C LYS A 377 -10.21 34.69 7.65
N ILE A 378 -11.48 35.07 7.77
CA ILE A 378 -12.53 34.30 8.46
C ILE A 378 -13.65 34.01 7.45
N PRO A 379 -14.17 32.77 7.40
CA PRO A 379 -15.30 32.43 6.54
C PRO A 379 -16.59 33.15 6.95
N VAL A 380 -17.37 33.59 5.96
CA VAL A 380 -18.73 34.11 6.15
C VAL A 380 -19.69 32.92 6.26
N PRO A 381 -20.36 32.70 7.40
CA PRO A 381 -21.23 31.55 7.60
C PRO A 381 -22.52 31.66 6.78
N PHE A 382 -23.24 30.54 6.71
CA PHE A 382 -24.55 30.32 6.07
C PHE A 382 -24.57 30.48 4.55
N ILE A 383 -23.40 30.38 3.92
CA ILE A 383 -23.29 30.38 2.46
C ILE A 383 -23.35 28.93 1.95
N PRO A 384 -24.30 28.58 1.06
CA PRO A 384 -24.39 27.23 0.52
C PRO A 384 -23.14 26.84 -0.27
N VAL A 385 -22.48 25.75 0.16
CA VAL A 385 -21.33 25.14 -0.52
C VAL A 385 -21.74 23.81 -1.14
N LYS A 386 -21.43 23.63 -2.42
CA LYS A 386 -21.76 22.40 -3.17
C LYS A 386 -20.55 21.87 -3.93
N VAL A 387 -20.39 20.55 -3.92
CA VAL A 387 -19.43 19.81 -4.74
C VAL A 387 -20.18 18.85 -5.68
N VAL A 388 -19.86 18.90 -6.97
CA VAL A 388 -20.42 18.02 -7.99
C VAL A 388 -19.28 17.23 -8.62
N PHE A 389 -19.35 15.90 -8.60
CA PHE A 389 -18.42 15.02 -9.32
C PHE A 389 -19.05 14.49 -10.61
N GLY A 390 -18.40 14.76 -11.75
CA GLY A 390 -18.79 14.22 -13.04
C GLY A 390 -18.23 12.83 -13.31
N SER A 391 -18.57 12.27 -14.48
CA SER A 391 -18.17 10.92 -14.88
C SER A 391 -16.66 10.82 -15.15
N PRO A 392 -15.99 9.70 -14.81
CA PRO A 392 -14.56 9.50 -15.06
C PRO A 392 -14.19 9.61 -16.55
N LEU A 393 -13.17 10.40 -16.85
CA LEU A 393 -12.60 10.59 -18.19
C LEU A 393 -11.30 9.81 -18.31
N TRP A 394 -11.20 8.98 -19.35
CA TRP A 394 -9.99 8.21 -19.64
C TRP A 394 -9.23 8.83 -20.80
N PHE A 395 -7.91 8.93 -20.65
CA PHE A 395 -7.03 9.25 -21.75
C PHE A 395 -6.99 8.06 -22.72
N LYS A 396 -7.32 8.30 -23.99
CA LYS A 396 -7.23 7.30 -25.06
C LYS A 396 -6.07 7.69 -25.98
N GLN A 397 -5.06 6.83 -26.06
CA GLN A 397 -3.96 7.03 -27.00
C GLN A 397 -4.42 6.56 -28.39
N ASN A 398 -4.41 7.45 -29.38
CA ASN A 398 -4.76 7.09 -30.75
C ASN A 398 -3.54 6.45 -31.44
N GLU A 399 -3.74 5.31 -32.11
CA GLU A 399 -2.69 4.55 -32.82
C GLU A 399 -2.18 5.25 -34.11
N ARG A 400 -2.81 6.34 -34.54
CA ARG A 400 -2.44 7.07 -35.76
C ARG A 400 -1.68 8.34 -35.43
N GLY A 401 -0.36 8.31 -35.58
CA GLY A 401 0.56 9.42 -35.96
C GLY A 401 0.43 10.85 -35.41
N ALA A 402 -0.53 11.16 -34.54
CA ALA A 402 -0.78 12.49 -34.02
C ALA A 402 0.22 12.82 -32.91
N ASP A 403 0.77 14.04 -32.92
CA ASP A 403 1.71 14.53 -31.93
C ASP A 403 1.13 14.35 -30.51
N ALA A 404 1.89 13.68 -29.65
CA ALA A 404 1.52 13.43 -28.26
C ALA A 404 1.14 14.73 -27.53
N ARG A 405 1.74 15.88 -27.89
CA ARG A 405 1.37 17.17 -27.30
C ARG A 405 -0.07 17.58 -27.60
N ILE A 406 -0.52 17.37 -28.83
CA ILE A 406 -1.89 17.70 -29.27
C ILE A 406 -2.89 16.82 -28.52
N GLN A 407 -2.63 15.51 -28.44
CA GLN A 407 -3.51 14.59 -27.71
C GLN A 407 -3.65 14.95 -26.21
N HIS A 408 -2.56 15.37 -25.56
CA HIS A 408 -2.63 15.82 -24.18
C HIS A 408 -3.39 17.15 -24.03
N GLN A 409 -3.24 18.08 -24.98
CA GLN A 409 -4.00 19.34 -24.97
C GLN A 409 -5.50 19.07 -25.14
N ASP A 410 -5.90 18.26 -26.12
CA ASP A 410 -7.31 17.89 -26.36
C ASP A 410 -7.94 17.26 -25.12
N PHE A 411 -7.19 16.38 -24.44
CA PHE A 411 -7.67 15.78 -23.20
C PHE A 411 -7.79 16.81 -22.06
N ALA A 412 -6.84 17.74 -21.95
CA ALA A 412 -6.92 18.83 -20.97
C ALA A 412 -8.15 19.73 -21.21
N ASP A 413 -8.43 20.06 -22.47
CA ASP A 413 -9.59 20.86 -22.86
C ASP A 413 -10.90 20.11 -22.59
N LYS A 414 -10.94 18.80 -22.84
CA LYS A 414 -12.08 17.94 -22.49
C LYS A 414 -12.37 17.92 -20.99
N ILE A 415 -11.33 17.88 -20.15
CA ILE A 415 -11.47 17.96 -18.69
C ILE A 415 -12.10 19.30 -18.29
N VAL A 416 -11.57 20.41 -18.82
CA VAL A 416 -12.08 21.76 -18.52
C VAL A 416 -13.52 21.94 -19.03
N ALA A 417 -13.84 21.45 -20.22
CA ALA A 417 -15.19 21.47 -20.77
C ALA A 417 -16.17 20.71 -19.86
N SER A 418 -15.77 19.54 -19.36
CA SER A 418 -16.59 18.75 -18.42
C SER A 418 -16.82 19.49 -17.10
N ILE A 419 -15.80 20.17 -16.55
CA ILE A 419 -15.96 21.00 -15.34
C ILE A 419 -16.93 22.17 -15.61
N LYS A 420 -16.84 22.82 -16.78
CA LYS A 420 -17.76 23.88 -17.20
C LYS A 420 -19.19 23.38 -17.34
N GLU A 421 -19.40 22.17 -17.84
CA GLU A 421 -20.72 21.54 -17.96
C GLU A 421 -21.37 21.30 -16.59
N LEU A 422 -20.60 20.77 -15.63
CA LEU A 422 -21.05 20.62 -14.23
C LEU A 422 -21.47 21.95 -13.58
N SER A 423 -20.89 23.07 -14.01
CA SER A 423 -21.29 24.41 -13.53
C SER A 423 -22.66 24.86 -14.07
N ARG A 424 -23.08 24.35 -15.24
CA ARG A 424 -24.30 24.74 -15.97
C ARG A 424 -25.53 23.94 -15.58
N GLU A 425 -25.39 22.69 -15.16
CA GLU A 425 -26.48 21.88 -14.57
C GLU A 425 -27.16 22.57 -13.36
N LYS A 426 -26.51 23.59 -12.80
CA LYS A 426 -27.03 24.50 -11.78
C LYS A 426 -28.19 25.40 -12.25
N LYS A 427 -28.38 25.61 -13.56
CA LYS A 427 -29.40 26.55 -14.08
C LYS A 427 -30.75 25.91 -14.40
N SER A 428 -30.86 24.59 -14.49
CA SER A 428 -32.10 23.91 -14.93
C SER A 428 -33.04 23.48 -13.79
N CYS A 429 -32.63 23.63 -12.53
CA CYS A 429 -33.50 23.47 -11.36
C CYS A 429 -33.64 24.82 -10.67
N LYS A 430 -34.50 25.68 -11.21
CA LYS A 430 -35.08 26.82 -10.51
C LYS A 430 -36.57 26.77 -10.66
#